data_AF-A0A938YMG5-F1
#
_entry.id   AF-A0A938YMG5-F1
#
_cell.length_a   1.000
_cell.length_b   1.000
_cell.length_c   1.000
_cell.angle_alpha   90.00
_cell.angle_beta   90.00
_cell.angle_gamma   90.00
#
_symmetry.space_group_name_H-M   'P 1'
#
loop_
_entity.id
_entity.type
_entity.pdbx_description
1 polymer ?
#
loop_
_entity_poly.entity_id
_entity_poly.type
_entity_poly.pdbx_seq_one_letter_code
_entity_poly.pdbx_strand_id
1 'polypeptide(L)'
;MTTTLSERVVSRLTRRAGRRPQASRRGFLGGAALTGAALAVNPWGYLVRPASAYDTVCGLDAGCNDGYSVFCCTINGGANSCPPNSFIGGWWKADNSSFCGGSARYYIDCNAYKGDGAWQCRCASGTCDERRVACNQFRYGQCSLEVPQSASGPVVCRMVSCTPPWQQYAGVCTASSATDNRTATHSAPCNGQDPVGALDGVTPVPGGIRLSGWALDQDQGGTEIQIAVYVDDGGRGWFPTGVPRSDVAAAYRVPGNHGFDVVVPADPGQHRVAVYAINVGGGATNPLLGTRTATAGPPAVRSPIGNLDGVTPGPDGTVRVTGWAVDPDAPATAIPVAVYRNGQGVAWFPTGGDRPDVNAALGVGGRHGFAVTLTVPPGDHEIAVFGIDDDGRAGNSLLGVRTVRGTGSPRGSLDSAVDTGGAVRLAGWAYDPDRPDDAIQVAVYRDDTGIAWFPTGGERPDVNSAFGIGGRHGFVVTVPTAPGRHTFTVFAINVGAAAGNPVIGSLTVDVR
;
A
#
# COMPACT_ATOMS: atom_id res chain seq x y z
N MET A 1 -36.83 8.58 -30.09
CA MET A 1 -35.63 9.13 -29.44
C MET A 1 -36.02 9.62 -28.05
N THR A 2 -35.70 8.82 -27.04
CA THR A 2 -35.99 9.08 -25.63
C THR A 2 -35.00 10.12 -25.11
N THR A 3 -35.46 11.36 -24.97
CA THR A 3 -34.69 12.42 -24.29
C THR A 3 -34.39 12.00 -22.87
N THR A 4 -33.11 12.09 -22.50
CA THR A 4 -32.63 11.69 -21.18
C THR A 4 -33.14 12.66 -20.11
N LEU A 5 -33.23 12.19 -18.87
CA LEU A 5 -33.71 12.99 -17.72
C LEU A 5 -32.89 14.27 -17.54
N SER A 6 -31.59 14.21 -17.85
CA SER A 6 -30.62 15.31 -17.92
C SER A 6 -31.02 16.41 -18.91
N GLU A 7 -31.44 16.05 -20.12
CA GLU A 7 -31.87 17.02 -21.15
C GLU A 7 -33.18 17.73 -20.78
N ARG A 8 -34.10 17.02 -20.12
CA ARG A 8 -35.36 17.61 -19.63
C ARG A 8 -35.12 18.61 -18.50
N VAL A 9 -34.15 18.35 -17.62
CA VAL A 9 -33.76 19.25 -16.52
C VAL A 9 -33.11 20.53 -17.06
N VAL A 10 -32.17 20.40 -18.00
CA VAL A 10 -31.52 21.56 -18.64
C VAL A 10 -32.53 22.42 -19.42
N SER A 11 -33.48 21.79 -20.13
CA SER A 11 -34.53 22.53 -20.88
C SER A 11 -35.58 23.22 -20.01
N ARG A 12 -35.77 22.76 -18.75
CA ARG A 12 -36.67 23.40 -17.77
C ARG A 12 -35.99 24.56 -17.04
N LEU A 13 -34.70 24.44 -16.72
CA LEU A 13 -33.90 25.50 -16.10
C LEU A 13 -33.73 26.70 -17.05
N THR A 14 -33.46 26.45 -18.33
CA THR A 14 -33.35 27.49 -19.36
C THR A 14 -34.67 28.22 -19.64
N ARG A 15 -35.81 27.51 -19.64
CA ARG A 15 -37.13 28.14 -19.81
C ARG A 15 -37.57 29.00 -18.64
N ARG A 16 -37.12 28.71 -17.41
CA ARG A 16 -37.36 29.57 -16.23
C ARG A 16 -36.45 30.80 -16.20
N ALA A 17 -35.22 30.69 -16.69
CA ALA A 17 -34.29 31.81 -16.81
C ALA A 17 -34.73 32.85 -17.86
N GLY A 18 -35.43 32.42 -18.92
CA GLY A 18 -35.84 33.29 -20.02
C GLY A 18 -37.00 34.27 -19.75
N ARG A 19 -37.49 34.41 -18.50
CA ARG A 19 -38.69 35.21 -18.19
C ARG A 19 -38.52 36.29 -17.11
N ARG A 20 -37.31 36.70 -16.74
CA ARG A 20 -37.11 37.87 -15.85
C ARG A 20 -36.28 38.98 -16.50
N PRO A 21 -36.67 40.27 -16.38
CA PRO A 21 -35.87 41.38 -16.88
C PRO A 21 -34.57 41.50 -16.07
N GLN A 22 -33.45 41.66 -16.78
CA GLN A 22 -32.10 42.03 -16.31
C GLN A 22 -31.75 41.67 -14.85
N ALA A 23 -31.38 40.40 -14.61
CA ALA A 23 -30.64 40.04 -13.40
C ALA A 23 -29.19 40.54 -13.53
N SER A 24 -28.72 41.33 -12.55
CA SER A 24 -27.31 41.75 -12.47
C SER A 24 -26.38 40.52 -12.34
N ARG A 25 -25.09 40.63 -12.72
CA ARG A 25 -24.12 39.53 -12.53
C ARG A 25 -24.10 39.00 -11.09
N ARG A 26 -24.27 39.89 -10.11
CA ARG A 26 -24.39 39.52 -8.69
C ARG A 26 -25.68 38.74 -8.40
N GLY A 27 -26.81 39.13 -9.00
CA GLY A 27 -28.08 38.39 -8.90
C GLY A 27 -28.05 37.02 -9.58
N PHE A 28 -27.34 36.89 -10.71
CA PHE A 28 -27.16 35.61 -11.41
C PHE A 28 -26.27 34.64 -10.62
N LEU A 29 -25.11 35.10 -10.13
CA LEU A 29 -24.19 34.28 -9.33
C LEU A 29 -24.82 33.88 -7.99
N GLY A 30 -25.55 34.80 -7.33
CA GLY A 30 -26.31 34.49 -6.13
C GLY A 30 -27.38 33.43 -6.35
N GLY A 31 -28.13 33.50 -7.46
CA GLY A 31 -29.13 32.50 -7.82
C GLY A 31 -28.55 31.11 -8.14
N ALA A 32 -27.38 31.08 -8.80
CA ALA A 32 -26.68 29.83 -9.10
C ALA A 32 -26.11 29.16 -7.84
N ALA A 33 -25.49 29.94 -6.94
CA ALA A 33 -24.99 29.46 -5.66
C ALA A 33 -26.11 28.88 -4.77
N LEU A 34 -27.24 29.57 -4.69
CA LEU A 34 -28.41 29.11 -3.92
C LEU A 34 -28.99 27.80 -4.47
N THR A 35 -29.00 27.64 -5.80
CA THR A 35 -29.46 26.40 -6.45
C THR A 35 -28.49 25.24 -6.21
N GLY A 36 -27.18 25.50 -6.24
CA GLY A 36 -26.15 24.52 -5.90
C GLY A 36 -26.24 24.06 -4.45
N ALA A 37 -26.41 25.00 -3.51
CA ALA A 37 -26.62 24.70 -2.10
C ALA A 37 -27.90 23.89 -1.86
N ALA A 38 -29.02 24.22 -2.54
CA ALA A 38 -30.27 23.45 -2.47
C ALA A 38 -30.09 21.98 -2.90
N LEU A 39 -29.33 21.75 -3.97
CA LEU A 39 -29.00 20.40 -4.45
C LEU A 39 -28.05 19.64 -3.52
N ALA A 40 -27.15 20.33 -2.82
CA ALA A 40 -26.26 19.70 -1.84
C ALA A 40 -27.00 19.32 -0.55
N VAL A 41 -27.91 20.18 -0.08
CA VAL A 41 -28.60 20.01 1.21
C VAL A 41 -29.77 19.03 1.13
N ASN A 42 -30.55 19.05 0.05
CA ASN A 42 -31.69 18.16 -0.16
C ASN A 42 -31.93 17.86 -1.66
N PRO A 43 -31.05 17.06 -2.30
CA PRO A 43 -31.07 16.84 -3.74
C PRO A 43 -32.41 16.28 -4.22
N TRP A 44 -32.94 15.27 -3.52
CA TRP A 44 -34.22 14.66 -3.87
C TRP A 44 -35.42 15.54 -3.53
N GLY A 45 -35.47 16.18 -2.37
CA GLY A 45 -36.57 17.09 -2.03
C GLY A 45 -36.69 18.26 -3.03
N TYR A 46 -35.57 18.86 -3.42
CA TYR A 46 -35.55 19.96 -4.39
C TYR A 46 -35.94 19.52 -5.81
N LEU A 47 -35.53 18.31 -6.22
CA LEU A 47 -35.81 17.81 -7.56
C LEU A 47 -37.23 17.25 -7.74
N VAL A 48 -37.86 16.75 -6.66
CA VAL A 48 -39.15 16.04 -6.75
C VAL A 48 -40.33 16.79 -6.11
N ARG A 49 -40.11 17.88 -5.35
CA ARG A 49 -41.18 18.68 -4.73
C ARG A 49 -41.15 20.14 -5.20
N PRO A 50 -42.30 20.83 -5.28
CA PRO A 50 -42.33 22.26 -5.54
C PRO A 50 -41.77 23.02 -4.32
N ALA A 51 -40.54 23.51 -4.40
CA ALA A 51 -39.91 24.39 -3.40
C ALA A 51 -38.98 25.39 -4.11
N SER A 52 -38.77 26.57 -3.54
CA SER A 52 -37.73 27.47 -4.05
C SER A 52 -36.34 27.00 -3.59
N ALA A 53 -35.29 27.39 -4.31
CA ALA A 53 -33.91 27.12 -3.87
C ALA A 53 -33.63 27.79 -2.52
N TYR A 54 -34.26 28.95 -2.26
CA TYR A 54 -34.19 29.65 -0.98
C TYR A 54 -34.83 28.82 0.14
N ASP A 55 -36.06 28.31 -0.04
CA ASP A 55 -36.76 27.48 0.97
C ASP A 55 -36.03 26.15 1.21
N THR A 56 -35.29 25.66 0.21
CA THR A 56 -34.50 24.44 0.33
C THR A 56 -33.20 24.69 1.12
N VAL A 57 -32.58 25.86 0.93
CA VAL A 57 -31.34 26.26 1.61
C VAL A 57 -31.59 26.73 3.05
N CYS A 58 -32.66 27.51 3.26
CA CYS A 58 -33.05 27.98 4.59
C CYS A 58 -33.74 26.90 5.44
N GLY A 59 -34.06 25.75 4.84
CA GLY A 59 -34.79 24.66 5.46
C GLY A 59 -36.31 24.85 5.41
N LEU A 60 -37.05 23.74 5.41
CA LEU A 60 -38.51 23.76 5.47
C LEU A 60 -38.99 24.33 6.82
N ASP A 61 -40.19 24.90 6.82
CA ASP A 61 -40.88 25.38 8.01
C ASP A 61 -40.02 26.38 8.83
N ALA A 62 -39.29 27.25 8.14
CA ALA A 62 -38.38 28.25 8.72
C ALA A 62 -39.05 29.60 9.04
N GLY A 63 -40.34 29.74 8.76
CA GLY A 63 -41.13 30.92 9.06
C GLY A 63 -41.72 30.91 10.47
N CYS A 64 -42.02 32.10 10.96
CA CYS A 64 -42.61 32.27 12.30
C CYS A 64 -43.99 31.60 12.47
N ASN A 65 -44.74 31.48 11.37
CA ASN A 65 -46.09 30.90 11.38
C ASN A 65 -46.10 29.37 11.34
N ASP A 66 -44.96 28.74 11.08
CA ASP A 66 -44.86 27.28 10.95
C ASP A 66 -44.85 26.56 12.30
N GLY A 67 -44.82 27.33 13.40
CA GLY A 67 -45.00 26.82 14.77
C GLY A 67 -43.74 26.26 15.43
N TYR A 68 -42.62 26.17 14.72
CA TYR A 68 -41.36 25.70 15.28
C TYR A 68 -40.61 26.81 16.03
N SER A 69 -39.74 26.39 16.96
CA SER A 69 -38.84 27.29 17.68
C SER A 69 -37.59 27.57 16.86
N VAL A 70 -37.05 28.77 17.01
CA VAL A 70 -35.79 29.22 16.40
C VAL A 70 -34.62 28.34 16.86
N PHE A 71 -33.58 28.22 16.04
CA PHE A 71 -32.30 27.69 16.48
C PHE A 71 -31.56 28.67 17.40
N CYS A 72 -30.85 28.16 18.41
CA CYS A 72 -30.19 29.00 19.41
C CYS A 72 -29.14 29.90 18.79
N CYS A 73 -28.40 29.40 17.80
CA CYS A 73 -27.40 30.19 17.11
C CYS A 73 -27.96 31.45 16.44
N THR A 74 -29.22 31.42 15.96
CA THR A 74 -29.89 32.57 15.34
C THR A 74 -30.06 33.74 16.31
N ILE A 75 -30.21 33.47 17.60
CA ILE A 75 -30.48 34.49 18.62
C ILE A 75 -29.36 34.63 19.67
N ASN A 76 -28.35 33.77 19.62
CA ASN A 76 -27.28 33.66 20.60
C ASN A 76 -25.90 33.97 20.00
N GLY A 77 -25.84 34.99 19.12
CA GLY A 77 -24.58 35.42 18.50
C GLY A 77 -23.89 34.34 17.66
N GLY A 78 -24.65 33.37 17.12
CA GLY A 78 -24.12 32.23 16.38
C GLY A 78 -23.87 30.97 17.21
N ALA A 79 -23.90 31.07 18.55
CA ALA A 79 -23.60 29.94 19.41
C ALA A 79 -24.73 28.90 19.43
N ASN A 80 -24.38 27.64 19.14
CA ASN A 80 -25.28 26.49 19.28
C ASN A 80 -25.32 25.97 20.73
N SER A 81 -25.60 26.87 21.67
CA SER A 81 -25.72 26.61 23.11
C SER A 81 -26.94 27.33 23.68
N CYS A 82 -27.43 26.91 24.84
CA CYS A 82 -28.54 27.62 25.51
C CYS A 82 -28.11 29.04 25.89
N PRO A 83 -28.88 30.08 25.50
CA PRO A 83 -28.63 31.45 25.92
C PRO A 83 -28.70 31.63 27.45
N PRO A 84 -28.10 32.70 28.00
CA PRO A 84 -28.28 33.05 29.42
C PRO A 84 -29.76 33.12 29.83
N ASN A 85 -30.07 32.77 31.08
CA ASN A 85 -31.44 32.67 31.60
C ASN A 85 -32.32 31.65 30.83
N SER A 86 -31.70 30.57 30.35
CA SER A 86 -32.39 29.40 29.83
C SER A 86 -31.64 28.12 30.22
N PHE A 87 -32.27 26.96 30.08
CA PHE A 87 -31.70 25.66 30.44
C PHE A 87 -32.16 24.57 29.48
N ILE A 88 -31.42 23.46 29.44
CA ILE A 88 -31.74 22.31 28.59
C ILE A 88 -32.99 21.61 29.15
N GLY A 89 -34.15 21.80 28.53
CA GLY A 89 -35.43 21.30 29.06
C GLY A 89 -35.85 19.93 28.53
N GLY A 90 -35.35 19.53 27.37
CA GLY A 90 -35.68 18.25 26.73
C GLY A 90 -35.12 18.15 25.32
N TRP A 91 -35.33 17.02 24.66
CA TRP A 91 -34.82 16.80 23.31
C TRP A 91 -35.67 15.80 22.54
N TRP A 92 -35.43 15.70 21.24
CA TRP A 92 -35.86 14.57 20.42
C TRP A 92 -34.83 14.26 19.35
N LYS A 93 -34.94 13.08 18.74
CA LYS A 93 -34.16 12.70 17.56
C LYS A 93 -34.99 12.81 16.29
N ALA A 94 -34.31 13.11 15.19
CA ALA A 94 -34.81 12.94 13.83
C ALA A 94 -33.85 12.01 13.09
N ASP A 95 -34.33 10.83 12.72
CA ASP A 95 -33.55 9.84 11.97
C ASP A 95 -33.33 10.30 10.52
N ASN A 96 -32.29 9.78 9.87
CA ASN A 96 -31.96 10.04 8.46
C ASN A 96 -31.71 11.53 8.13
N SER A 97 -31.00 12.26 8.99
CA SER A 97 -30.65 13.65 8.71
C SER A 97 -29.43 13.75 7.79
N SER A 98 -29.57 14.48 6.68
CA SER A 98 -28.44 14.76 5.77
C SER A 98 -27.31 15.54 6.47
N PHE A 99 -27.65 16.32 7.50
CA PHE A 99 -26.69 17.09 8.30
C PHE A 99 -25.82 16.23 9.23
N CYS A 100 -26.18 14.96 9.43
CA CYS A 100 -25.40 14.00 10.22
C CYS A 100 -25.00 12.77 9.38
N GLY A 101 -24.78 12.96 8.07
CA GLY A 101 -24.33 11.90 7.17
C GLY A 101 -25.34 10.74 7.03
N GLY A 102 -26.63 11.00 7.22
CA GLY A 102 -27.68 9.98 7.24
C GLY A 102 -27.94 9.37 8.63
N SER A 103 -27.16 9.72 9.65
CA SER A 103 -27.41 9.32 11.03
C SER A 103 -28.52 10.17 11.68
N ALA A 104 -28.91 9.81 12.90
CA ALA A 104 -29.86 10.60 13.67
C ALA A 104 -29.27 11.97 14.04
N ARG A 105 -30.10 13.02 13.93
CA ARG A 105 -29.81 14.37 14.43
C ARG A 105 -30.67 14.65 15.64
N TYR A 106 -30.09 15.26 16.65
CA TYR A 106 -30.72 15.55 17.93
C TYR A 106 -31.05 17.04 18.04
N TYR A 107 -32.27 17.31 18.45
CA TYR A 107 -32.88 18.62 18.57
C TYR A 107 -33.16 18.87 20.05
N ILE A 108 -32.49 19.86 20.64
CA ILE A 108 -32.43 20.03 22.09
C ILE A 108 -33.02 21.39 22.46
N ASP A 109 -34.09 21.39 23.25
CA ASP A 109 -34.82 22.60 23.62
C ASP A 109 -34.14 23.32 24.80
N CYS A 110 -33.92 24.63 24.61
CA CYS A 110 -33.54 25.54 25.68
C CYS A 110 -34.80 26.25 26.18
N ASN A 111 -35.27 25.90 27.38
CA ASN A 111 -36.43 26.50 28.01
C ASN A 111 -36.02 27.69 28.87
N ALA A 112 -36.82 28.76 28.87
CA ALA A 112 -36.67 29.87 29.82
C ALA A 112 -36.99 29.41 31.24
N TYR A 113 -36.51 30.13 32.26
CA TYR A 113 -37.03 29.98 33.61
C TYR A 113 -38.33 30.76 33.76
N LYS A 114 -39.35 30.18 34.38
CA LYS A 114 -40.63 30.88 34.55
C LYS A 114 -40.48 32.01 35.58
N GLY A 115 -40.89 33.21 35.20
CA GLY A 115 -40.93 34.38 36.10
C GLY A 115 -39.68 35.26 36.08
N ASP A 116 -38.69 34.95 35.24
CA ASP A 116 -37.48 35.79 35.07
C ASP A 116 -37.72 37.04 34.20
N GLY A 117 -38.80 37.05 33.40
CA GLY A 117 -39.14 38.15 32.48
C GLY A 117 -38.12 38.36 31.34
N ALA A 118 -37.12 37.48 31.21
CA ALA A 118 -35.98 37.66 30.31
C ALA A 118 -36.36 37.45 28.83
N TRP A 119 -37.44 36.70 28.58
CA TRP A 119 -37.83 36.27 27.25
C TRP A 119 -39.28 36.66 26.93
N GLN A 120 -39.49 37.23 25.75
CA GLN A 120 -40.81 37.57 25.21
C GLN A 120 -41.02 36.83 23.88
N CYS A 121 -42.25 36.35 23.67
CA CYS A 121 -42.63 35.71 22.42
C CYS A 121 -42.50 36.70 21.26
N ARG A 122 -41.67 36.35 20.27
CA ARG A 122 -41.48 37.09 19.03
C ARG A 122 -41.01 36.17 17.90
N CYS A 123 -41.04 36.67 16.68
CA CYS A 123 -40.36 36.03 15.55
C CYS A 123 -38.88 36.41 15.55
N ALA A 124 -38.02 35.46 15.18
CA ALA A 124 -36.67 35.80 14.75
C ALA A 124 -36.72 36.53 13.39
N SER A 125 -35.71 37.33 13.10
CA SER A 125 -35.64 38.11 11.87
C SER A 125 -34.18 38.33 11.46
N GLY A 126 -33.96 38.60 10.17
CA GLY A 126 -32.63 38.93 9.63
C GLY A 126 -31.76 37.72 9.23
N THR A 127 -32.28 36.49 9.32
CA THR A 127 -31.61 35.27 8.83
C THR A 127 -32.62 34.36 8.11
N CYS A 128 -32.15 33.24 7.55
CA CYS A 128 -33.00 32.17 7.01
C CYS A 128 -33.92 31.50 8.05
N ASP A 129 -33.68 31.68 9.34
CA ASP A 129 -34.44 31.08 10.43
C ASP A 129 -35.29 32.14 11.14
N GLU A 130 -36.52 32.32 10.67
CA GLU A 130 -37.48 33.32 11.18
C GLU A 130 -38.50 32.69 12.17
N ARG A 131 -38.18 31.50 12.68
CA ARG A 131 -38.99 30.74 13.63
C ARG A 131 -39.17 31.46 14.96
N ARG A 132 -40.02 30.89 15.82
CA ARG A 132 -40.47 31.52 17.05
C ARG A 132 -39.39 31.54 18.13
N VAL A 133 -39.18 32.69 18.75
CA VAL A 133 -38.38 32.87 19.97
C VAL A 133 -39.33 32.86 21.16
N ALA A 134 -39.15 31.96 22.12
CA ALA A 134 -39.87 31.96 23.40
C ALA A 134 -41.42 31.96 23.31
N CYS A 135 -42.00 31.33 22.27
CA CYS A 135 -43.46 31.25 22.09
C CYS A 135 -44.06 29.87 22.39
N ASN A 136 -43.27 28.81 22.24
CA ASN A 136 -43.78 27.44 22.34
C ASN A 136 -43.70 26.97 23.79
N GLN A 137 -44.85 26.79 24.44
CA GLN A 137 -44.94 26.46 25.86
C GLN A 137 -45.14 24.96 26.08
N PHE A 138 -44.04 24.20 26.02
CA PHE A 138 -44.02 22.79 26.39
C PHE A 138 -42.60 22.38 26.84
N ARG A 139 -42.48 21.17 27.41
CA ARG A 139 -41.20 20.54 27.77
C ARG A 139 -41.33 19.02 27.74
N TYR A 140 -40.38 18.32 27.13
CA TYR A 140 -40.40 16.84 27.01
C TYR A 140 -40.06 16.10 28.32
N GLY A 141 -39.46 16.78 29.31
CA GLY A 141 -39.22 16.22 30.64
C GLY A 141 -38.11 15.17 30.68
N GLN A 142 -37.09 15.30 29.82
CA GLN A 142 -35.99 14.34 29.66
C GLN A 142 -34.62 14.92 30.05
N CYS A 143 -34.53 16.23 30.26
CA CYS A 143 -33.32 16.92 30.70
C CYS A 143 -33.62 17.86 31.87
N SER A 144 -32.62 18.15 32.70
CA SER A 144 -32.71 19.04 33.87
C SER A 144 -33.90 18.75 34.77
N LEU A 145 -34.09 17.48 35.14
CA LEU A 145 -35.25 16.99 35.88
C LEU A 145 -35.40 17.64 37.27
N GLU A 146 -34.33 18.22 37.78
CA GLU A 146 -34.28 19.05 38.98
C GLU A 146 -35.08 20.36 38.86
N VAL A 147 -35.30 20.89 37.65
CA VAL A 147 -36.14 22.06 37.42
C VAL A 147 -37.61 21.59 37.30
N PRO A 148 -38.53 22.00 38.20
CA PRO A 148 -39.92 21.58 38.10
C PRO A 148 -40.63 22.13 36.86
N GLN A 149 -41.63 21.42 36.34
CA GLN A 149 -42.46 21.91 35.22
C GLN A 149 -43.12 23.25 35.54
N SER A 150 -43.49 23.48 36.81
CA SER A 150 -44.06 24.74 37.29
C SER A 150 -43.10 25.93 37.20
N ALA A 151 -41.79 25.68 37.18
CA ALA A 151 -40.72 26.67 37.04
C ALA A 151 -40.17 26.75 35.60
N SER A 152 -40.73 25.99 34.65
CA SER A 152 -40.32 25.97 33.25
C SER A 152 -41.13 26.97 32.43
N GLY A 153 -40.45 27.82 31.68
CA GLY A 153 -41.01 28.74 30.69
C GLY A 153 -41.03 28.16 29.28
N PRO A 154 -41.38 28.98 28.27
CA PRO A 154 -41.40 28.54 26.88
C PRO A 154 -40.02 28.15 26.35
N VAL A 155 -39.99 27.41 25.26
CA VAL A 155 -38.76 27.11 24.50
C VAL A 155 -38.25 28.40 23.87
N VAL A 156 -37.13 28.90 24.40
CA VAL A 156 -36.42 30.10 23.92
C VAL A 156 -35.89 29.87 22.52
N CYS A 157 -35.19 28.75 22.35
CA CYS A 157 -34.58 28.31 21.10
C CYS A 157 -34.20 26.83 21.18
N ARG A 158 -33.62 26.32 20.10
CA ARG A 158 -33.19 24.92 19.97
C ARG A 158 -31.74 24.77 19.53
N MET A 159 -31.01 23.89 20.19
CA MET A 159 -29.69 23.44 19.75
C MET A 159 -29.81 22.21 18.85
N VAL A 160 -28.77 21.94 18.06
CA VAL A 160 -28.66 20.74 17.21
C VAL A 160 -27.37 19.99 17.44
N SER A 161 -27.40 18.67 17.39
CA SER A 161 -26.19 17.85 17.52
C SER A 161 -26.32 16.56 16.72
N CYS A 162 -25.19 16.04 16.21
CA CYS A 162 -25.11 14.66 15.69
C CYS A 162 -24.71 13.66 16.79
N THR A 163 -24.33 14.16 17.96
CA THR A 163 -24.03 13.34 19.15
C THR A 163 -25.27 13.25 20.03
N PRO A 164 -25.59 12.06 20.58
CA PRO A 164 -26.67 11.90 21.54
C PRO A 164 -26.62 12.85 22.75
N PRO A 165 -27.73 13.52 23.13
CA PRO A 165 -27.74 14.49 24.23
C PRO A 165 -27.35 13.90 25.59
N TRP A 166 -27.67 12.62 25.85
CA TRP A 166 -27.28 11.94 27.11
C TRP A 166 -25.79 11.61 27.18
N GLN A 167 -25.09 11.58 26.03
CA GLN A 167 -23.63 11.44 25.98
C GLN A 167 -22.97 12.82 26.08
N GLN A 168 -23.48 13.80 25.33
CA GLN A 168 -22.94 15.16 25.29
C GLN A 168 -23.15 15.92 26.61
N TYR A 169 -24.29 15.72 27.28
CA TYR A 169 -24.69 16.37 28.53
C TYR A 169 -24.99 15.32 29.61
N ALA A 170 -23.99 14.47 29.87
CA ALA A 170 -24.09 13.42 30.87
C ALA A 170 -24.50 13.99 32.24
N GLY A 171 -25.48 13.35 32.89
CA GLY A 171 -26.05 13.80 34.16
C GLY A 171 -27.12 14.89 34.05
N VAL A 172 -27.26 15.54 32.89
CA VAL A 172 -28.31 16.53 32.62
C VAL A 172 -29.47 15.92 31.84
N CYS A 173 -29.18 15.11 30.81
CA CYS A 173 -30.18 14.49 29.95
C CYS A 173 -30.21 12.96 30.10
N THR A 174 -31.41 12.36 30.06
CA THR A 174 -31.59 10.91 30.06
C THR A 174 -31.62 10.34 28.64
N ALA A 175 -31.47 9.02 28.53
CA ALA A 175 -31.58 8.29 27.26
C ALA A 175 -33.03 8.04 26.81
N SER A 176 -34.02 8.56 27.53
CA SER A 176 -35.43 8.49 27.13
C SER A 176 -35.63 9.35 25.87
N SER A 177 -35.97 8.70 24.75
CA SER A 177 -36.04 9.37 23.44
C SER A 177 -37.46 9.80 23.09
N ALA A 178 -37.61 11.05 22.63
CA ALA A 178 -38.70 11.44 21.74
C ALA A 178 -38.20 11.43 20.28
N THR A 179 -39.11 11.31 19.30
CA THR A 179 -38.75 11.27 17.87
C THR A 179 -39.68 12.16 17.06
N ASP A 180 -39.13 13.02 16.20
CA ASP A 180 -39.88 13.78 15.19
C ASP A 180 -39.07 13.94 13.91
N ASN A 181 -39.27 13.00 12.98
CA ASN A 181 -38.54 12.96 11.71
C ASN A 181 -38.92 14.09 10.74
N ARG A 182 -39.99 14.85 10.99
CA ARG A 182 -40.33 16.02 10.15
C ARG A 182 -39.26 17.09 10.23
N THR A 183 -38.58 17.16 11.36
CA THR A 183 -37.52 18.13 11.60
C THR A 183 -36.17 17.70 11.06
N ALA A 184 -36.00 16.53 10.43
CA ALA A 184 -34.70 16.01 10.00
C ALA A 184 -33.89 16.99 9.12
N THR A 185 -34.55 17.89 8.40
CA THR A 185 -33.95 18.90 7.53
C THR A 185 -33.99 20.32 8.09
N HIS A 186 -34.54 20.56 9.29
CA HIS A 186 -34.54 21.89 9.89
C HIS A 186 -33.12 22.31 10.23
N SER A 187 -32.70 23.48 9.78
CA SER A 187 -31.39 24.03 10.10
C SER A 187 -31.44 25.55 10.16
N ALA A 188 -30.37 26.14 10.66
CA ALA A 188 -30.06 27.56 10.54
C ALA A 188 -28.57 27.69 10.22
N PRO A 189 -28.16 28.75 9.49
CA PRO A 189 -26.76 29.12 9.36
C PRO A 189 -26.28 29.67 10.70
N CYS A 190 -25.95 28.78 11.61
CA CYS A 190 -25.23 29.14 12.82
C CYS A 190 -23.86 29.68 12.40
N ASN A 191 -23.36 30.76 13.00
CA ASN A 191 -21.94 31.11 12.86
C ASN A 191 -21.17 30.02 13.60
N GLY A 192 -20.88 28.92 12.91
CA GLY A 192 -19.99 27.91 13.43
C GLY A 192 -18.58 28.47 13.49
N GLN A 193 -17.78 27.88 14.35
CA GLN A 193 -16.40 28.28 14.50
C GLN A 193 -15.57 27.58 13.43
N ASP A 194 -14.72 28.34 12.73
CA ASP A 194 -13.70 27.72 11.90
C ASP A 194 -12.79 26.86 12.78
N PRO A 195 -12.26 25.74 12.27
CA PRO A 195 -11.31 24.92 12.99
C PRO A 195 -10.13 25.72 13.52
N VAL A 196 -9.58 25.29 14.65
CA VAL A 196 -8.37 25.85 15.22
C VAL A 196 -7.30 24.77 15.28
N GLY A 197 -6.04 25.16 15.16
CA GLY A 197 -4.93 24.22 15.19
C GLY A 197 -3.58 24.88 15.03
N ALA A 198 -2.54 24.06 15.10
CA ALA A 198 -1.17 24.49 14.88
C ALA A 198 -0.35 23.41 14.18
N LEU A 199 0.58 23.85 13.33
CA LEU A 199 1.67 23.03 12.82
C LEU A 199 2.86 23.17 13.76
N ASP A 200 3.02 22.19 14.66
CA ASP A 200 4.02 22.21 15.73
C ASP A 200 5.42 21.86 15.20
N GLY A 201 5.52 20.88 14.29
CA GLY A 201 6.80 20.39 13.80
C GLY A 201 6.78 20.02 12.32
N VAL A 202 7.85 20.40 11.62
CA VAL A 202 8.15 19.97 10.24
C VAL A 202 9.60 19.50 10.24
N THR A 203 9.80 18.19 10.18
CA THR A 203 11.12 17.58 10.31
C THR A 203 11.42 16.77 9.05
N PRO A 204 12.56 16.99 8.38
CA PRO A 204 12.95 16.17 7.25
C PRO A 204 13.24 14.73 7.70
N VAL A 205 12.81 13.76 6.90
CA VAL A 205 13.09 12.33 7.09
C VAL A 205 13.56 11.74 5.76
N PRO A 206 14.22 10.56 5.74
CA PRO A 206 14.60 9.93 4.49
C PRO A 206 13.38 9.71 3.58
N GLY A 207 13.42 10.23 2.35
CA GLY A 207 12.34 10.11 1.36
C GLY A 207 11.09 10.96 1.63
N GLY A 208 11.13 11.90 2.59
CA GLY A 208 9.97 12.75 2.85
C GLY A 208 10.11 13.73 4.00
N ILE A 209 8.96 14.19 4.50
CA ILE A 209 8.86 15.19 5.56
C ILE A 209 7.84 14.72 6.60
N ARG A 210 8.25 14.66 7.87
CA ARG A 210 7.37 14.38 9.00
C ARG A 210 6.74 15.67 9.50
N LEU A 211 5.42 15.67 9.65
CA LEU A 211 4.59 16.76 10.12
C LEU A 211 3.92 16.35 11.42
N SER A 212 3.99 17.21 12.43
CA SER A 212 3.29 17.00 13.69
C SER A 212 2.56 18.28 14.12
N GLY A 213 1.44 18.12 14.80
CA GLY A 213 0.64 19.24 15.24
C GLY A 213 -0.71 18.79 15.78
N TRP A 214 -1.68 19.70 15.75
CA TRP A 214 -3.05 19.42 16.16
C TRP A 214 -4.03 20.30 15.41
N ALA A 215 -5.26 19.82 15.27
CA ALA A 215 -6.39 20.60 14.81
C ALA A 215 -7.69 20.06 15.40
N LEU A 216 -8.64 20.95 15.68
CA LEU A 216 -9.97 20.60 16.16
C LEU A 216 -11.01 21.58 15.63
N ASP A 217 -12.24 21.11 15.55
CA ASP A 217 -13.41 21.90 15.22
C ASP A 217 -14.32 21.95 16.44
N GLN A 218 -14.50 23.13 17.04
CA GLN A 218 -15.27 23.27 18.28
C GLN A 218 -16.77 23.03 18.08
N ASP A 219 -17.27 23.16 16.85
CA ASP A 219 -18.66 22.85 16.54
C ASP A 219 -18.94 21.34 16.66
N GLN A 220 -17.88 20.52 16.56
CA GLN A 220 -17.89 19.06 16.67
C GLN A 220 -16.73 18.59 17.55
N GLY A 221 -16.58 19.15 18.75
CA GLY A 221 -15.40 18.95 19.61
C GLY A 221 -15.04 17.50 19.96
N GLY A 222 -15.97 16.54 19.83
CA GLY A 222 -15.70 15.10 20.03
C GLY A 222 -15.27 14.34 18.78
N THR A 223 -15.21 15.01 17.62
CA THR A 223 -14.98 14.41 16.31
C THR A 223 -13.53 14.59 15.88
N GLU A 224 -12.92 13.51 15.41
CA GLU A 224 -11.64 13.56 14.71
C GLU A 224 -11.84 14.20 13.33
N ILE A 225 -11.22 15.36 13.10
CA ILE A 225 -11.26 16.05 11.82
C ILE A 225 -10.09 15.65 10.92
N GLN A 226 -10.13 16.06 9.66
CA GLN A 226 -9.03 15.86 8.72
C GLN A 226 -8.13 17.09 8.66
N ILE A 227 -6.87 16.90 8.26
CA ILE A 227 -5.98 17.93 7.73
C ILE A 227 -5.72 17.66 6.25
N ALA A 228 -5.60 18.72 5.44
CA ALA A 228 -5.10 18.63 4.07
C ALA A 228 -3.66 19.14 4.02
N VAL A 229 -2.77 18.34 3.42
CA VAL A 229 -1.34 18.66 3.32
C VAL A 229 -0.97 18.96 1.87
N TYR A 230 -0.23 20.04 1.68
CA TYR A 230 0.30 20.49 0.39
C TYR A 230 1.82 20.60 0.48
N VAL A 231 2.51 20.17 -0.58
CA VAL A 231 3.95 20.34 -0.77
C VAL A 231 4.15 21.02 -2.12
N ASP A 232 4.72 22.23 -2.11
CA ASP A 232 4.87 23.12 -3.27
C ASP A 232 3.55 23.33 -4.03
N ASP A 233 2.49 23.62 -3.27
CA ASP A 233 1.11 23.81 -3.73
C ASP A 233 0.47 22.57 -4.41
N GLY A 234 1.20 21.45 -4.49
CA GLY A 234 0.68 20.13 -4.87
C GLY A 234 0.05 19.42 -3.67
N GLY A 235 -1.23 19.05 -3.78
CA GLY A 235 -1.95 18.32 -2.73
C GLY A 235 -1.39 16.89 -2.55
N ARG A 236 -1.04 16.54 -1.31
CA ARG A 236 -0.45 15.22 -0.98
C ARG A 236 -1.42 14.27 -0.32
N GLY A 237 -2.47 14.78 0.31
CA GLY A 237 -3.51 13.93 0.90
C GLY A 237 -4.26 14.61 2.03
N TRP A 238 -5.18 13.81 2.57
CA TRP A 238 -6.02 14.13 3.71
C TRP A 238 -5.67 13.14 4.82
N PHE A 239 -5.40 13.65 6.02
CA PHE A 239 -4.95 12.83 7.14
C PHE A 239 -5.76 13.13 8.39
N PRO A 240 -6.04 12.14 9.23
CA PRO A 240 -6.97 12.32 10.33
C PRO A 240 -6.23 12.81 11.59
N THR A 241 -6.93 13.47 12.51
CA THR A 241 -6.37 14.07 13.74
C THR A 241 -6.41 13.12 14.95
N GLY A 242 -6.06 11.86 14.75
CA GLY A 242 -6.27 10.78 15.73
C GLY A 242 -5.21 10.63 16.81
N VAL A 243 -4.16 11.45 16.80
CA VAL A 243 -3.08 11.37 17.80
C VAL A 243 -3.54 12.02 19.12
N PRO A 244 -3.39 11.35 20.28
CA PRO A 244 -3.78 11.93 21.56
C PRO A 244 -3.04 13.23 21.88
N ARG A 245 -3.81 14.28 22.20
CA ARG A 245 -3.32 15.59 22.66
C ARG A 245 -4.16 16.06 23.84
N SER A 246 -3.88 15.47 25.00
CA SER A 246 -4.64 15.74 26.23
C SER A 246 -4.50 17.18 26.72
N ASP A 247 -3.38 17.84 26.41
CA ASP A 247 -3.13 19.26 26.60
C ASP A 247 -4.15 20.12 25.83
N VAL A 248 -4.38 19.79 24.55
CA VAL A 248 -5.34 20.48 23.68
C VAL A 248 -6.77 20.20 24.14
N ALA A 249 -7.12 18.94 24.39
CA ALA A 249 -8.43 18.53 24.89
C ALA A 249 -8.80 19.28 26.19
N ALA A 250 -7.86 19.41 27.13
CA ALA A 250 -8.06 20.15 28.37
C ALA A 250 -8.19 21.67 28.15
N ALA A 251 -7.34 22.27 27.29
CA ALA A 251 -7.36 23.70 27.01
C ALA A 251 -8.68 24.15 26.37
N TYR A 252 -9.21 23.34 25.46
CA TYR A 252 -10.46 23.64 24.74
C TYR A 252 -11.70 23.00 25.37
N ARG A 253 -11.53 22.20 26.43
CA ARG A 253 -12.61 21.50 27.15
C ARG A 253 -13.47 20.62 26.23
N VAL A 254 -12.80 19.92 25.31
CA VAL A 254 -13.42 19.01 24.34
C VAL A 254 -12.88 17.58 24.52
N PRO A 255 -13.70 16.55 24.27
CA PRO A 255 -13.25 15.16 24.35
C PRO A 255 -12.59 14.68 23.05
N GLY A 256 -11.76 13.64 23.12
CA GLY A 256 -11.23 12.96 21.93
C GLY A 256 -9.76 13.27 21.61
N ASN A 257 -9.32 12.80 20.45
CA ASN A 257 -7.97 13.02 19.94
C ASN A 257 -8.00 14.10 18.86
N HIS A 258 -7.00 14.97 18.87
CA HIS A 258 -6.93 16.16 18.01
C HIS A 258 -5.55 16.37 17.39
N GLY A 259 -4.59 15.49 17.66
CA GLY A 259 -3.23 15.59 17.14
C GLY A 259 -3.07 14.91 15.78
N PHE A 260 -2.08 15.34 15.01
CA PHE A 260 -1.61 14.62 13.83
C PHE A 260 -0.10 14.40 13.90
N ASP A 261 0.35 13.28 13.34
CA ASP A 261 1.76 12.93 13.17
C ASP A 261 1.89 12.07 11.91
N VAL A 262 2.32 12.68 10.81
CA VAL A 262 2.27 12.09 9.47
C VAL A 262 3.55 12.31 8.71
N VAL A 263 3.98 11.33 7.91
CA VAL A 263 5.08 11.49 6.96
C VAL A 263 4.51 11.62 5.56
N VAL A 264 4.83 12.72 4.87
CA VAL A 264 4.48 12.92 3.47
C VAL A 264 5.71 12.69 2.58
N PRO A 265 5.60 11.84 1.54
CA PRO A 265 6.67 11.68 0.56
C PRO A 265 6.99 13.00 -0.13
N ALA A 266 8.27 13.29 -0.30
CA ALA A 266 8.78 14.44 -1.02
C ALA A 266 10.10 14.04 -1.71
N ASP A 267 10.31 14.56 -2.91
CA ASP A 267 11.56 14.36 -3.63
C ASP A 267 12.73 15.00 -2.87
N PRO A 268 14.00 14.65 -3.17
CA PRO A 268 15.13 15.30 -2.53
C PRO A 268 15.16 16.79 -2.89
N GLY A 269 15.23 17.68 -1.89
CA GLY A 269 15.26 19.11 -2.15
C GLY A 269 14.55 19.95 -1.10
N GLN A 270 14.57 21.27 -1.30
CA GLN A 270 13.84 22.20 -0.46
C GLN A 270 12.39 22.30 -0.91
N HIS A 271 11.47 22.14 0.03
CA HIS A 271 10.03 22.14 -0.22
C HIS A 271 9.28 23.05 0.75
N ARG A 272 8.24 23.72 0.25
CA ARG A 272 7.28 24.47 1.05
C ARG A 272 6.09 23.59 1.42
N VAL A 273 5.89 23.37 2.71
CA VAL A 273 4.77 22.60 3.24
C VAL A 273 3.70 23.52 3.82
N ALA A 274 2.45 23.32 3.42
CA ALA A 274 1.28 24.00 3.97
C ALA A 274 0.26 22.98 4.47
N VAL A 275 -0.26 23.20 5.67
CA VAL A 275 -1.25 22.31 6.31
C VAL A 275 -2.51 23.11 6.62
N TYR A 276 -3.67 22.58 6.20
CA TYR A 276 -4.99 23.17 6.45
C TYR A 276 -5.82 22.22 7.31
N ALA A 277 -6.58 22.76 8.26
CA ALA A 277 -7.61 22.01 8.95
C ALA A 277 -8.90 21.99 8.13
N ILE A 278 -9.60 20.87 8.19
CA ILE A 278 -10.81 20.64 7.40
C ILE A 278 -12.02 20.79 8.30
N ASN A 279 -12.82 21.80 7.98
CA ASN A 279 -14.04 22.14 8.70
C ASN A 279 -15.10 21.05 8.48
N VAL A 280 -15.68 20.61 9.59
CA VAL A 280 -16.80 19.66 9.63
C VAL A 280 -18.02 20.26 10.34
N GLY A 281 -17.87 21.46 10.89
CA GLY A 281 -18.87 22.27 11.57
C GLY A 281 -19.54 23.33 10.71
N GLY A 282 -20.18 24.29 11.37
CA GLY A 282 -20.85 25.43 10.75
C GLY A 282 -19.89 26.56 10.35
N GLY A 283 -18.58 26.37 10.54
CA GLY A 283 -17.53 27.29 10.08
C GLY A 283 -17.61 27.58 8.58
N ALA A 284 -17.01 28.68 8.16
CA ALA A 284 -17.01 29.16 6.78
C ALA A 284 -15.76 28.73 5.99
N THR A 285 -14.67 28.36 6.66
CA THR A 285 -13.37 28.14 5.99
C THR A 285 -12.65 26.86 6.44
N ASN A 286 -11.68 26.43 5.61
CA ASN A 286 -10.65 25.44 5.98
C ASN A 286 -9.37 26.22 6.31
N PRO A 287 -9.09 26.53 7.59
CA PRO A 287 -8.04 27.46 7.95
C PRO A 287 -6.64 26.86 7.77
N LEU A 288 -5.69 27.71 7.38
CA LEU A 288 -4.27 27.36 7.29
C LEU A 288 -3.69 27.28 8.70
N LEU A 289 -3.24 26.09 9.10
CA LEU A 289 -2.60 25.85 10.40
C LEU A 289 -1.15 26.34 10.44
N GLY A 290 -0.49 26.31 9.28
CA GLY A 290 0.86 26.81 9.17
C GLY A 290 1.50 26.52 7.82
N THR A 291 2.57 27.26 7.56
CA THR A 291 3.49 27.03 6.45
C THR A 291 4.91 27.00 6.96
N ARG A 292 5.69 26.01 6.52
CA ARG A 292 7.12 25.88 6.82
C ARG A 292 7.86 25.36 5.60
N THR A 293 9.15 25.66 5.53
CA THR A 293 10.06 25.09 4.55
C THR A 293 10.85 23.98 5.20
N ALA A 294 11.00 22.85 4.52
CA ALA A 294 11.88 21.76 4.94
C ALA A 294 12.66 21.22 3.74
N THR A 295 13.88 20.77 4.00
CA THR A 295 14.72 20.14 2.99
C THR A 295 14.61 18.63 3.13
N ALA A 296 13.79 18.00 2.28
CA ALA A 296 13.68 16.55 2.24
C ALA A 296 15.03 15.96 1.82
N GLY A 297 15.51 15.00 2.62
CA GLY A 297 16.72 14.26 2.28
C GLY A 297 16.43 13.24 1.17
N PRO A 298 17.46 12.78 0.45
CA PRO A 298 17.29 11.64 -0.43
C PRO A 298 16.71 10.44 0.35
N PRO A 299 15.98 9.53 -0.33
CA PRO A 299 15.65 8.23 0.26
C PRO A 299 16.91 7.61 0.86
N ALA A 300 16.76 6.89 1.97
CA ALA A 300 17.86 6.13 2.52
C ALA A 300 18.26 5.08 1.48
N VAL A 301 19.46 5.22 0.92
CA VAL A 301 19.96 4.28 -0.08
C VAL A 301 20.56 3.08 0.64
N ARG A 302 20.15 1.87 0.29
CA ARG A 302 20.54 0.62 0.94
C ARG A 302 21.00 -0.37 -0.12
N SER A 303 22.18 -0.96 0.09
CA SER A 303 22.67 -2.01 -0.80
C SER A 303 21.72 -3.22 -0.78
N PRO A 304 21.65 -4.01 -1.86
CA PRO A 304 20.90 -5.25 -1.89
C PRO A 304 21.28 -6.17 -0.73
N ILE A 305 20.31 -6.90 -0.21
CA ILE A 305 20.53 -7.97 0.76
C ILE A 305 20.18 -9.31 0.12
N GLY A 306 20.80 -10.39 0.58
CA GLY A 306 20.51 -11.70 0.04
C GLY A 306 21.36 -12.79 0.64
N ASN A 307 21.17 -14.00 0.13
CA ASN A 307 21.95 -15.16 0.53
C ASN A 307 22.17 -16.11 -0.64
N LEU A 308 23.38 -16.67 -0.70
CA LEU A 308 23.68 -17.86 -1.50
C LEU A 308 23.26 -19.12 -0.73
N ASP A 309 22.11 -19.68 -1.10
CA ASP A 309 21.55 -20.86 -0.42
C ASP A 309 22.32 -22.13 -0.78
N GLY A 310 22.74 -22.28 -2.04
CA GLY A 310 23.37 -23.53 -2.49
C GLY A 310 24.13 -23.40 -3.79
N VAL A 311 25.22 -24.17 -3.88
CA VAL A 311 25.98 -24.44 -5.09
C VAL A 311 26.17 -25.94 -5.16
N THR A 312 25.41 -26.62 -6.02
CA THR A 312 25.33 -28.08 -6.06
C THR A 312 25.76 -28.60 -7.43
N PRO A 313 26.68 -29.58 -7.51
CA PRO A 313 27.01 -30.26 -8.75
C PRO A 313 25.76 -30.87 -9.42
N GLY A 314 25.72 -30.80 -10.75
CA GLY A 314 24.74 -31.43 -11.62
C GLY A 314 25.42 -32.35 -12.64
N PRO A 315 24.64 -33.03 -13.49
CA PRO A 315 25.20 -33.88 -14.54
C PRO A 315 26.01 -33.07 -15.56
N ASP A 316 26.88 -33.77 -16.31
CA ASP A 316 27.59 -33.23 -17.48
C ASP A 316 28.39 -31.94 -17.21
N GLY A 317 28.98 -31.83 -16.02
CA GLY A 317 29.80 -30.67 -15.63
C GLY A 317 29.00 -29.40 -15.40
N THR A 318 27.71 -29.54 -15.09
CA THR A 318 26.89 -28.41 -14.68
C THR A 318 26.91 -28.22 -13.17
N VAL A 319 26.66 -26.99 -12.72
CA VAL A 319 26.48 -26.63 -11.31
C VAL A 319 25.24 -25.79 -11.20
N ARG A 320 24.34 -26.16 -10.29
CA ARG A 320 23.15 -25.37 -9.96
C ARG A 320 23.47 -24.44 -8.80
N VAL A 321 23.20 -23.16 -9.00
CA VAL A 321 23.39 -22.08 -8.03
C VAL A 321 22.01 -21.54 -7.67
N THR A 322 21.67 -21.53 -6.38
CA THR A 322 20.37 -21.08 -5.87
C THR A 322 20.52 -20.11 -4.71
N GLY A 323 19.59 -19.18 -4.58
CA GLY A 323 19.57 -18.23 -3.50
C GLY A 323 18.43 -17.23 -3.61
N TRP A 324 18.60 -16.09 -2.97
CA TRP A 324 17.69 -14.96 -3.08
C TRP A 324 18.42 -13.63 -2.93
N ALA A 325 17.85 -12.57 -3.48
CA ALA A 325 18.33 -11.21 -3.31
C ALA A 325 17.15 -10.22 -3.37
N VAL A 326 17.18 -9.18 -2.55
CA VAL A 326 16.19 -8.10 -2.48
C VAL A 326 16.92 -6.78 -2.39
N ASP A 327 16.49 -5.80 -3.17
CA ASP A 327 16.85 -4.41 -2.93
C ASP A 327 15.82 -3.77 -1.98
N PRO A 328 16.22 -3.36 -0.77
CA PRO A 328 15.30 -2.73 0.17
C PRO A 328 14.67 -1.43 -0.34
N ASP A 329 15.28 -0.76 -1.31
CA ASP A 329 14.80 0.50 -1.89
C ASP A 329 13.75 0.28 -2.98
N ALA A 330 13.74 -0.92 -3.59
CA ALA A 330 12.74 -1.38 -4.54
C ALA A 330 12.20 -2.77 -4.15
N PRO A 331 11.54 -2.93 -2.98
CA PRO A 331 11.28 -4.22 -2.36
C PRO A 331 10.34 -5.15 -3.12
N ALA A 332 9.66 -4.67 -4.17
CA ALA A 332 8.79 -5.45 -5.04
C ALA A 332 9.40 -5.74 -6.43
N THR A 333 10.58 -5.19 -6.71
CA THR A 333 11.23 -5.25 -8.02
C THR A 333 12.23 -6.40 -8.08
N ALA A 334 12.36 -7.04 -9.24
CA ALA A 334 13.41 -8.01 -9.48
C ALA A 334 14.75 -7.30 -9.75
N ILE A 335 15.82 -7.74 -9.10
CA ILE A 335 17.15 -7.15 -9.26
C ILE A 335 18.11 -8.09 -9.98
N PRO A 336 19.15 -7.58 -10.66
CA PRO A 336 20.15 -8.42 -11.28
C PRO A 336 21.01 -9.15 -10.24
N VAL A 337 21.42 -10.36 -10.61
CA VAL A 337 22.35 -11.22 -9.88
C VAL A 337 23.51 -11.53 -10.82
N ALA A 338 24.73 -11.31 -10.35
CA ALA A 338 25.95 -11.62 -11.08
C ALA A 338 26.67 -12.81 -10.44
N VAL A 339 27.10 -13.76 -11.25
CA VAL A 339 27.89 -14.90 -10.79
C VAL A 339 29.29 -14.83 -11.38
N TYR A 340 30.28 -14.97 -10.52
CA TYR A 340 31.68 -15.01 -10.85
C TYR A 340 32.26 -16.39 -10.54
N ARG A 341 33.06 -16.92 -11.46
CA ARG A 341 33.86 -18.13 -11.27
C ARG A 341 35.33 -17.74 -11.22
N ASN A 342 36.03 -17.99 -10.11
CA ASN A 342 37.43 -17.62 -9.91
C ASN A 342 37.72 -16.15 -10.28
N GLY A 343 36.83 -15.23 -9.88
CA GLY A 343 36.93 -13.79 -10.17
C GLY A 343 36.54 -13.35 -11.58
N GLN A 344 36.16 -14.26 -12.48
CA GLN A 344 35.66 -13.92 -13.83
C GLN A 344 34.14 -14.02 -13.89
N GLY A 345 33.47 -13.00 -14.43
CA GLY A 345 32.01 -13.01 -14.59
C GLY A 345 31.56 -14.07 -15.59
N VAL A 346 30.66 -14.97 -15.17
CA VAL A 346 30.18 -16.10 -15.99
C VAL A 346 28.68 -16.09 -16.22
N ALA A 347 27.90 -15.36 -15.41
CA ALA A 347 26.46 -15.20 -15.61
C ALA A 347 25.92 -13.90 -15.02
N TRP A 348 24.85 -13.40 -15.63
CA TRP A 348 24.10 -12.21 -15.20
C TRP A 348 22.62 -12.42 -15.52
N PHE A 349 21.75 -12.37 -14.52
CA PHE A 349 20.31 -12.64 -14.68
C PHE A 349 19.50 -11.98 -13.56
N PRO A 350 18.21 -11.65 -13.78
CA PRO A 350 17.38 -11.09 -12.71
C PRO A 350 16.96 -12.17 -11.70
N THR A 351 16.60 -11.74 -10.49
CA THR A 351 15.74 -12.54 -9.62
C THR A 351 14.37 -12.77 -10.26
N GLY A 352 13.64 -13.77 -9.79
CA GLY A 352 12.31 -14.09 -10.34
C GLY A 352 11.66 -15.36 -9.79
N GLY A 353 12.36 -16.10 -8.93
CA GLY A 353 11.80 -17.23 -8.20
C GLY A 353 10.95 -16.80 -7.01
N ASP A 354 9.92 -17.58 -6.69
CA ASP A 354 9.07 -17.33 -5.52
C ASP A 354 9.79 -17.71 -4.23
N ARG A 355 9.81 -16.79 -3.25
CA ARG A 355 10.38 -16.99 -1.91
C ARG A 355 9.46 -16.42 -0.82
N PRO A 356 8.30 -17.08 -0.59
CA PRO A 356 7.31 -16.58 0.38
C PRO A 356 7.87 -16.52 1.81
N ASP A 357 8.84 -17.37 2.14
CA ASP A 357 9.59 -17.36 3.39
C ASP A 357 10.38 -16.06 3.58
N VAL A 358 11.09 -15.61 2.54
CA VAL A 358 11.85 -14.34 2.54
C VAL A 358 10.90 -13.15 2.59
N ASN A 359 9.84 -13.19 1.78
CA ASN A 359 8.82 -12.14 1.75
C ASN A 359 8.17 -11.94 3.14
N ALA A 360 7.83 -13.04 3.82
CA ALA A 360 7.27 -12.99 5.17
C ALA A 360 8.27 -12.45 6.20
N ALA A 361 9.54 -12.87 6.13
CA ALA A 361 10.57 -12.44 7.07
C ALA A 361 10.93 -10.96 6.94
N LEU A 362 10.93 -10.42 5.72
CA LEU A 362 11.30 -9.03 5.44
C LEU A 362 10.10 -8.08 5.32
N GLY A 363 8.87 -8.60 5.27
CA GLY A 363 7.67 -7.80 5.05
C GLY A 363 7.60 -7.17 3.65
N VAL A 364 8.11 -7.87 2.64
CA VAL A 364 8.19 -7.39 1.24
C VAL A 364 7.28 -8.21 0.31
N GLY A 365 6.91 -7.64 -0.85
CA GLY A 365 6.24 -8.35 -1.93
C GLY A 365 7.23 -8.73 -3.06
N GLY A 366 6.80 -9.46 -4.09
CA GLY A 366 7.65 -9.74 -5.27
C GLY A 366 8.29 -11.14 -5.30
N ARG A 367 9.16 -11.35 -6.30
CA ARG A 367 9.79 -12.64 -6.63
C ARG A 367 11.32 -12.56 -6.53
N HIS A 368 11.84 -12.90 -5.36
CA HIS A 368 13.21 -12.58 -4.95
C HIS A 368 14.20 -13.74 -5.03
N GLY A 369 13.71 -14.94 -5.33
CA GLY A 369 14.55 -16.12 -5.52
C GLY A 369 15.33 -16.07 -6.83
N PHE A 370 16.48 -16.73 -6.85
CA PHE A 370 17.19 -17.06 -8.07
C PHE A 370 17.62 -18.53 -8.10
N ALA A 371 17.65 -19.08 -9.31
CA ALA A 371 18.19 -20.40 -9.60
C ALA A 371 18.77 -20.40 -11.01
N VAL A 372 20.07 -20.67 -11.15
CA VAL A 372 20.77 -20.75 -12.43
C VAL A 372 21.59 -22.01 -12.50
N THR A 373 21.72 -22.58 -13.69
CA THR A 373 22.64 -23.69 -13.97
C THR A 373 23.78 -23.18 -14.82
N LEU A 374 25.01 -23.45 -14.39
CA LEU A 374 26.25 -22.99 -15.03
C LEU A 374 27.06 -24.20 -15.47
N THR A 375 27.70 -24.14 -16.63
CA THR A 375 28.74 -25.11 -16.98
C THR A 375 30.04 -24.73 -16.26
N VAL A 376 30.57 -25.65 -15.49
CA VAL A 376 31.80 -25.49 -14.71
C VAL A 376 32.80 -26.53 -15.19
N PRO A 377 33.97 -26.12 -15.71
CA PRO A 377 35.02 -27.04 -16.13
C PRO A 377 35.42 -28.01 -15.02
N PRO A 378 36.01 -29.17 -15.38
CA PRO A 378 36.55 -30.10 -14.40
C PRO A 378 37.57 -29.43 -13.48
N GLY A 379 37.50 -29.74 -12.19
CA GLY A 379 38.40 -29.20 -11.16
C GLY A 379 37.70 -28.28 -10.15
N ASP A 380 38.47 -27.76 -9.20
CA ASP A 380 37.95 -26.91 -8.13
C ASP A 380 37.76 -25.46 -8.59
N HIS A 381 36.58 -24.91 -8.34
CA HIS A 381 36.19 -23.56 -8.72
C HIS A 381 35.51 -22.84 -7.56
N GLU A 382 35.91 -21.60 -7.33
CA GLU A 382 35.20 -20.67 -6.46
C GLU A 382 34.05 -20.02 -7.24
N ILE A 383 32.85 -20.07 -6.68
CA ILE A 383 31.65 -19.39 -7.16
C ILE A 383 31.28 -18.29 -6.18
N ALA A 384 31.38 -17.05 -6.62
CA ALA A 384 30.94 -15.86 -5.88
C ALA A 384 29.70 -15.27 -6.54
N VAL A 385 28.68 -14.95 -5.73
CA VAL A 385 27.40 -14.42 -6.22
C VAL A 385 27.15 -13.05 -5.61
N PHE A 386 26.81 -12.08 -6.47
CA PHE A 386 26.51 -10.71 -6.07
C PHE A 386 25.08 -10.32 -6.41
N GLY A 387 24.40 -9.64 -5.49
CA GLY A 387 23.18 -8.89 -5.77
C GLY A 387 23.57 -7.51 -6.28
N ILE A 388 22.99 -7.12 -7.41
CA ILE A 388 23.32 -5.87 -8.09
C ILE A 388 22.28 -4.83 -7.70
N ASP A 389 22.78 -3.69 -7.23
CA ASP A 389 21.99 -2.51 -6.90
C ASP A 389 21.45 -1.92 -8.20
N ASP A 390 20.12 -1.83 -8.32
CA ASP A 390 19.45 -1.42 -9.56
C ASP A 390 19.49 0.09 -9.78
N ASP A 391 19.64 0.88 -8.72
CA ASP A 391 19.82 2.34 -8.77
C ASP A 391 21.31 2.75 -8.73
N GLY A 392 22.17 1.83 -8.28
CA GLY A 392 23.63 1.90 -8.31
C GLY A 392 24.25 2.86 -7.30
N ARG A 393 23.48 3.34 -6.31
CA ARG A 393 23.90 4.39 -5.38
C ARG A 393 24.51 3.86 -4.08
N ALA A 394 24.12 2.68 -3.62
CA ALA A 394 24.66 2.03 -2.41
C ALA A 394 25.67 0.92 -2.73
N GLY A 395 25.70 0.47 -3.99
CA GLY A 395 26.66 -0.51 -4.50
C GLY A 395 26.23 -1.96 -4.31
N ASN A 396 26.91 -2.86 -5.03
CA ASN A 396 26.56 -4.27 -5.11
C ASN A 396 26.97 -5.04 -3.85
N SER A 397 26.19 -6.07 -3.49
CA SER A 397 26.43 -6.88 -2.30
C SER A 397 26.88 -8.29 -2.63
N LEU A 398 27.95 -8.76 -1.98
CA LEU A 398 28.36 -10.17 -2.02
C LEU A 398 27.36 -11.02 -1.21
N LEU A 399 26.59 -11.86 -1.90
CA LEU A 399 25.58 -12.72 -1.27
C LEU A 399 26.19 -14.00 -0.70
N GLY A 400 27.33 -14.41 -1.23
CA GLY A 400 28.10 -15.52 -0.70
C GLY A 400 29.14 -16.06 -1.67
N VAL A 401 30.04 -16.86 -1.12
CA VAL A 401 31.09 -17.58 -1.85
C VAL A 401 31.03 -19.06 -1.47
N ARG A 402 31.13 -19.94 -2.46
CA ARG A 402 31.24 -21.40 -2.26
C ARG A 402 32.22 -21.98 -3.26
N THR A 403 33.01 -22.94 -2.81
CA THR A 403 33.83 -23.79 -3.69
C THR A 403 33.02 -24.98 -4.17
N VAL A 404 33.12 -25.30 -5.46
CA VAL A 404 32.51 -26.47 -6.08
C VAL A 404 33.52 -27.14 -7.00
N ARG A 405 33.54 -28.46 -7.03
CA ARG A 405 34.30 -29.21 -8.02
C ARG A 405 33.41 -29.44 -9.24
N GLY A 406 33.77 -28.85 -10.38
CA GLY A 406 33.17 -29.22 -11.65
C GLY A 406 33.62 -30.62 -12.04
N THR A 407 32.74 -31.35 -12.73
CA THR A 407 32.98 -32.74 -13.15
C THR A 407 33.00 -32.86 -14.67
N GLY A 408 33.68 -33.85 -15.22
CA GLY A 408 33.69 -34.14 -16.65
C GLY A 408 33.55 -35.63 -16.95
N SER A 409 32.95 -35.97 -18.09
CA SER A 409 32.93 -37.36 -18.55
C SER A 409 34.32 -37.79 -19.06
N PRO A 410 34.68 -39.09 -18.93
CA PRO A 410 35.89 -39.63 -19.50
C PRO A 410 36.03 -39.37 -20.99
N ARG A 411 37.28 -39.26 -21.45
CA ARG A 411 37.62 -39.07 -22.86
C ARG A 411 38.59 -40.15 -23.29
N GLY A 412 38.52 -40.57 -24.54
CA GLY A 412 39.44 -41.55 -25.07
C GLY A 412 39.27 -41.80 -26.55
N SER A 413 40.12 -42.67 -27.08
CA SER A 413 40.08 -43.17 -28.44
C SER A 413 40.52 -44.63 -28.48
N LEU A 414 39.81 -45.46 -29.23
CA LEU A 414 40.33 -46.74 -29.71
C LEU A 414 41.07 -46.50 -31.03
N ASP A 415 42.40 -46.44 -30.96
CA ASP A 415 43.22 -46.06 -32.11
C ASP A 415 43.39 -47.21 -33.12
N SER A 416 43.46 -48.46 -32.64
CA SER A 416 43.63 -49.62 -33.52
C SER A 416 43.11 -50.92 -32.90
N ALA A 417 42.69 -51.83 -33.79
CA ALA A 417 42.38 -53.22 -33.50
C ALA A 417 43.02 -54.08 -34.59
N VAL A 418 43.96 -54.94 -34.21
CA VAL A 418 44.82 -55.67 -35.16
C VAL A 418 44.82 -57.16 -34.84
N ASP A 419 44.52 -58.00 -35.83
CA ASP A 419 44.68 -59.46 -35.70
C ASP A 419 46.18 -59.83 -35.55
N THR A 420 46.46 -60.70 -34.59
CA THR A 420 47.81 -61.19 -34.26
C THR A 420 47.94 -62.72 -34.37
N GLY A 421 46.93 -63.40 -34.92
CA GLY A 421 46.88 -64.85 -35.07
C GLY A 421 46.38 -65.54 -33.79
N GLY A 422 45.06 -65.74 -33.72
CA GLY A 422 44.36 -66.29 -32.54
C GLY A 422 44.06 -65.27 -31.43
N ALA A 423 44.40 -64.00 -31.64
CA ALA A 423 44.06 -62.89 -30.73
C ALA A 423 44.03 -61.55 -31.47
N VAL A 424 43.29 -60.59 -30.93
CA VAL A 424 43.25 -59.20 -31.43
C VAL A 424 43.94 -58.28 -30.43
N ARG A 425 44.93 -57.53 -30.90
CA ARG A 425 45.60 -56.46 -30.14
C ARG A 425 44.86 -55.14 -30.35
N LEU A 426 44.28 -54.62 -29.28
CA LEU A 426 43.67 -53.30 -29.22
C LEU A 426 44.68 -52.31 -28.62
N ALA A 427 44.77 -51.11 -29.19
CA ALA A 427 45.56 -50.02 -28.62
C ALA A 427 44.80 -48.71 -28.72
N GLY A 428 44.94 -47.88 -27.69
CA GLY A 428 44.26 -46.60 -27.60
C GLY A 428 44.69 -45.80 -26.37
N TRP A 429 43.86 -44.86 -25.98
CA TRP A 429 44.03 -44.08 -24.75
C TRP A 429 42.69 -43.73 -24.13
N ALA A 430 42.69 -43.51 -22.81
CA ALA A 430 41.56 -42.95 -22.10
C ALA A 430 42.03 -42.22 -20.82
N TYR A 431 41.38 -41.12 -20.47
CA TYR A 431 41.57 -40.45 -19.18
C TYR A 431 40.24 -39.87 -18.70
N ASP A 432 40.14 -39.61 -17.40
CA ASP A 432 38.99 -38.97 -16.78
C ASP A 432 39.37 -37.56 -16.30
N PRO A 433 38.71 -36.48 -16.78
CA PRO A 433 38.98 -35.12 -16.32
C PRO A 433 38.78 -34.89 -14.82
N ASP A 434 38.04 -35.75 -14.11
CA ASP A 434 37.85 -35.66 -12.66
C ASP A 434 39.10 -36.08 -11.89
N ARG A 435 39.98 -36.86 -12.54
CA ARG A 435 41.29 -37.32 -12.06
C ARG A 435 42.31 -37.33 -13.22
N PRO A 436 42.72 -36.15 -13.72
CA PRO A 436 43.41 -36.02 -15.01
C PRO A 436 44.79 -36.69 -15.06
N ASP A 437 45.40 -36.96 -13.90
CA ASP A 437 46.73 -37.58 -13.80
C ASP A 437 46.67 -39.07 -13.43
N ASP A 438 45.50 -39.57 -13.00
CA ASP A 438 45.32 -40.96 -12.57
C ASP A 438 45.05 -41.88 -13.78
N ALA A 439 45.50 -43.13 -13.68
CA ALA A 439 45.06 -44.17 -14.60
C ALA A 439 43.60 -44.55 -14.31
N ILE A 440 42.83 -44.82 -15.37
CA ILE A 440 41.44 -45.27 -15.29
C ILE A 440 41.29 -46.67 -15.87
N GLN A 441 40.11 -47.26 -15.75
CA GLN A 441 39.81 -48.53 -16.42
C GLN A 441 39.20 -48.29 -17.80
N VAL A 442 39.43 -49.22 -18.72
CA VAL A 442 38.66 -49.37 -19.96
C VAL A 442 37.97 -50.74 -19.94
N ALA A 443 36.68 -50.77 -20.29
CA ALA A 443 35.96 -52.04 -20.47
C ALA A 443 35.92 -52.40 -21.95
N VAL A 444 36.37 -53.61 -22.28
CA VAL A 444 36.41 -54.13 -23.65
C VAL A 444 35.27 -55.11 -23.84
N TYR A 445 34.48 -54.87 -24.90
CA TYR A 445 33.42 -55.75 -25.36
C TYR A 445 33.80 -56.34 -26.72
N ARG A 446 33.42 -57.59 -26.95
CA ARG A 446 33.48 -58.24 -28.26
C ARG A 446 32.07 -58.71 -28.60
N ASP A 447 31.55 -58.26 -29.74
CA ASP A 447 30.20 -58.58 -30.23
C ASP A 447 29.14 -58.41 -29.11
N ASP A 448 29.16 -57.20 -28.52
CA ASP A 448 28.28 -56.78 -27.41
C ASP A 448 28.39 -57.59 -26.11
N THR A 449 29.36 -58.52 -26.04
CA THR A 449 29.65 -59.30 -24.83
C THR A 449 30.89 -58.74 -24.12
N GLY A 450 30.74 -58.40 -22.83
CA GLY A 450 31.84 -57.89 -22.02
C GLY A 450 32.94 -58.94 -21.82
N ILE A 451 34.17 -58.60 -22.16
CA ILE A 451 35.32 -59.52 -22.04
C ILE A 451 36.02 -59.31 -20.70
N ALA A 452 36.56 -58.12 -20.48
CA ALA A 452 37.34 -57.77 -19.29
C ALA A 452 37.54 -56.26 -19.20
N TRP A 453 38.04 -55.84 -18.04
CA TRP A 453 38.42 -54.47 -17.73
C TRP A 453 39.94 -54.41 -17.67
N PHE A 454 40.51 -53.35 -18.22
CA PHE A 454 41.95 -53.17 -18.28
C PHE A 454 42.32 -51.76 -17.81
N PRO A 455 43.40 -51.60 -17.03
CA PRO A 455 43.86 -50.27 -16.67
C PRO A 455 44.47 -49.57 -17.88
N THR A 456 44.32 -48.26 -17.94
CA THR A 456 45.29 -47.43 -18.66
C THR A 456 46.61 -47.43 -17.87
N GLY A 457 47.72 -47.14 -18.55
CA GLY A 457 49.05 -47.18 -17.92
C GLY A 457 50.22 -47.07 -18.89
N GLY A 458 49.97 -47.07 -20.20
CA GLY A 458 50.93 -46.72 -21.22
C GLY A 458 51.18 -45.20 -21.29
N GLU A 459 52.37 -44.80 -21.72
CA GLU A 459 52.69 -43.39 -21.95
C GLU A 459 52.04 -42.89 -23.25
N ARG A 460 51.42 -41.71 -23.18
CA ARG A 460 50.89 -40.98 -24.33
C ARG A 460 51.23 -39.50 -24.23
N PRO A 461 52.49 -39.10 -24.46
CA PRO A 461 52.92 -37.71 -24.35
C PRO A 461 52.16 -36.78 -25.30
N ASP A 462 51.69 -37.30 -26.43
CA ASP A 462 50.83 -36.62 -27.39
C ASP A 462 49.48 -36.24 -26.76
N VAL A 463 48.84 -37.16 -26.03
CA VAL A 463 47.58 -36.92 -25.31
C VAL A 463 47.79 -35.94 -24.17
N ASN A 464 48.85 -36.15 -23.38
CA ASN A 464 49.22 -35.26 -22.27
C ASN A 464 49.41 -33.82 -22.77
N SER A 465 50.10 -33.65 -23.89
CA SER A 465 50.32 -32.34 -24.51
C SER A 465 49.04 -31.72 -25.06
N ALA A 466 48.17 -32.52 -25.69
CA ALA A 466 46.92 -32.04 -26.29
C ALA A 466 45.91 -31.54 -25.25
N PHE A 467 45.88 -32.14 -24.06
CA PHE A 467 44.91 -31.81 -23.00
C PHE A 467 45.53 -31.08 -21.80
N GLY A 468 46.85 -30.88 -21.79
CA GLY A 468 47.54 -30.21 -20.68
C GLY A 468 47.48 -31.00 -19.37
N ILE A 469 47.54 -32.33 -19.45
CA ILE A 469 47.42 -33.26 -18.32
C ILE A 469 48.72 -34.04 -18.09
N GLY A 470 48.94 -34.54 -16.87
CA GLY A 470 49.98 -35.52 -16.55
C GLY A 470 49.46 -36.95 -16.69
N GLY A 471 50.21 -37.94 -16.18
CA GLY A 471 49.73 -39.33 -16.08
C GLY A 471 50.05 -40.25 -17.27
N ARG A 472 49.54 -41.49 -17.19
CA ARG A 472 49.79 -42.59 -18.15
C ARG A 472 48.46 -43.12 -18.70
N HIS A 473 48.03 -42.57 -19.84
CA HIS A 473 46.67 -42.74 -20.35
C HIS A 473 46.52 -43.76 -21.49
N GLY A 474 47.63 -44.29 -22.00
CA GLY A 474 47.60 -45.31 -23.05
C GLY A 474 47.14 -46.67 -22.54
N PHE A 475 46.50 -47.45 -23.40
CA PHE A 475 46.27 -48.88 -23.17
C PHE A 475 46.69 -49.68 -24.39
N VAL A 476 47.22 -50.88 -24.14
CA VAL A 476 47.46 -51.92 -25.14
C VAL A 476 47.02 -53.23 -24.52
N VAL A 477 46.03 -53.88 -25.12
CA VAL A 477 45.44 -55.11 -24.60
C VAL A 477 45.32 -56.13 -25.72
N THR A 478 45.62 -57.40 -25.42
CA THR A 478 45.50 -58.50 -26.37
C THR A 478 44.38 -59.41 -25.92
N VAL A 479 43.37 -59.60 -26.78
CA VAL A 479 42.17 -60.38 -26.48
C VAL A 479 42.18 -61.66 -27.32
N PRO A 480 42.33 -62.86 -26.72
CA PRO A 480 42.19 -64.13 -27.42
C PRO A 480 40.85 -64.22 -28.14
N THR A 481 40.91 -64.48 -29.45
CA THR A 481 39.75 -64.39 -30.32
C THR A 481 39.80 -65.49 -31.37
N ALA A 482 38.70 -66.23 -31.50
CA ALA A 482 38.57 -67.29 -32.50
C ALA A 482 38.53 -66.69 -33.92
N PRO A 483 38.84 -67.47 -34.96
CA PRO A 483 38.69 -67.02 -36.34
C PRO A 483 37.25 -66.58 -36.63
N GLY A 484 37.10 -65.45 -37.31
CA GLY A 484 35.79 -64.83 -37.57
C GLY A 484 35.82 -63.31 -37.58
N ARG A 485 34.71 -62.70 -38.01
CA ARG A 485 34.50 -61.26 -38.00
C ARG A 485 33.97 -60.83 -36.64
N HIS A 486 34.72 -60.00 -35.93
CA HIS A 486 34.41 -59.57 -34.57
C HIS A 486 34.46 -58.05 -34.45
N THR A 487 33.50 -57.46 -33.73
CA THR A 487 33.49 -56.04 -33.40
C THR A 487 33.92 -55.83 -31.96
N PHE A 488 34.93 -54.99 -31.76
CA PHE A 488 35.44 -54.61 -30.45
C PHE A 488 34.97 -53.20 -30.11
N THR A 489 34.19 -53.06 -29.04
CA THR A 489 33.73 -51.78 -28.52
C THR A 489 34.42 -51.53 -27.17
N VAL A 490 35.02 -50.36 -27.01
CA VAL A 490 35.74 -50.01 -25.79
C VAL A 490 35.07 -48.82 -25.12
N PHE A 491 34.83 -48.96 -23.82
CA PHE A 491 34.27 -47.92 -22.97
C PHE A 491 35.34 -47.39 -22.01
N ALA A 492 35.44 -46.08 -21.84
CA ALA A 492 36.21 -45.51 -20.75
C ALA A 492 35.37 -45.53 -19.47
N ILE A 493 35.97 -46.02 -18.39
CA ILE A 493 35.28 -46.14 -17.10
C ILE A 493 35.47 -44.86 -16.31
N ASN A 494 34.35 -44.27 -15.93
CA ASN A 494 34.28 -43.05 -15.16
C ASN A 494 34.66 -43.31 -13.70
N VAL A 495 35.54 -42.48 -13.16
CA VAL A 495 36.01 -42.51 -11.77
C VAL A 495 35.48 -41.32 -10.96
N GLY A 496 34.70 -40.46 -11.60
CA GLY A 496 34.11 -39.24 -11.08
C GLY A 496 32.62 -39.32 -10.76
N ALA A 497 32.02 -38.17 -10.43
CA ALA A 497 30.61 -38.09 -10.02
C ALA A 497 29.65 -37.90 -11.21
N ALA A 498 30.18 -37.62 -12.41
CA ALA A 498 29.40 -37.57 -13.63
C ALA A 498 28.82 -38.96 -13.95
N ALA A 499 27.65 -39.01 -14.61
CA ALA A 499 27.02 -40.27 -14.97
C ALA A 499 27.63 -40.87 -16.25
N GLY A 500 27.74 -42.21 -16.27
CA GLY A 500 27.98 -42.99 -17.49
C GLY A 500 29.45 -43.26 -17.81
N ASN A 501 29.66 -44.31 -18.62
CA ASN A 501 30.94 -44.74 -19.17
C ASN A 501 30.86 -44.55 -20.70
N PRO A 502 31.55 -43.57 -21.30
CA PRO A 502 31.42 -43.30 -22.73
C PRO A 502 32.14 -44.35 -23.58
N VAL A 503 31.56 -44.66 -24.75
CA VAL A 503 32.26 -45.41 -25.80
C VAL A 503 33.38 -44.54 -26.36
N ILE A 504 34.61 -45.04 -26.33
CA ILE A 504 35.79 -44.37 -26.88
C ILE A 504 36.19 -44.89 -28.26
N GLY A 505 35.59 -46.00 -28.70
CA GLY A 505 35.63 -46.42 -30.09
C GLY A 505 35.07 -47.82 -30.29
N SER A 506 34.77 -48.12 -31.55
CA SER A 506 34.32 -49.44 -31.99
C SER A 506 34.97 -49.78 -33.33
N LEU A 507 35.69 -50.90 -33.38
CA LEU A 507 36.42 -51.35 -34.58
C LEU A 507 36.12 -52.83 -34.85
N THR A 508 35.88 -53.16 -36.12
CA THR A 508 35.66 -54.53 -36.58
C THR A 508 36.92 -55.11 -37.19
N VAL A 509 37.25 -56.35 -36.84
CA VAL A 509 38.42 -57.09 -37.32
C VAL A 509 37.99 -58.47 -37.82
N ASP A 510 38.53 -58.89 -38.97
CA ASP A 510 38.43 -60.26 -39.47
C ASP A 510 39.66 -61.06 -38.97
N VAL A 511 39.45 -61.97 -38.02
CA VAL A 511 40.49 -62.80 -37.40
C VAL A 511 40.69 -64.07 -38.22
N ARG A 512 41.95 -64.36 -38.58
CA ARG A 512 42.31 -65.50 -39.45
C ARG A 512 42.68 -66.77 -38.71
#